data_AF-A0A252E228-F1
#
_entry.id   AF-A0A252E228-F1
#
_cell.length_a   1.000
_cell.length_b   1.000
_cell.length_c   1.000
_cell.angle_alpha   90.00
_cell.angle_beta   90.00
_cell.angle_gamma   90.00
#
_symmetry.space_group_name_H-M   'P 1'
#
loop_
_entity.id
_entity.type
_entity.pdbx_description
1 polymer ?
#
loop_
_entity_poly.entity_id
_entity_poly.type
_entity_poly.pdbx_seq_one_letter_code
_entity_poly.pdbx_strand_id
1 'polypeptide(L)'
;MFDPVKYAQEPTDSKQDNELLKWIHQLDDVHKFTFVWRVLNANAWKGCRLAKRSQLKPIFLEVILEKGLIYSDASSIRWWIEAVIHGLGHRRVLNIIKAHIDIAPLGVHKALYWLPMFYNNQSEELQNEVRSLEVEFEEKYPNYQPSRSIGTHA
;
A
#
# COMPACT_ATOMS: atom_id res chain seq x y z
N MET A 1 -18.44 -15.44 -13.47
CA MET A 1 -17.61 -14.21 -13.40
C MET A 1 -17.63 -13.74 -11.96
N PHE A 2 -16.46 -13.45 -11.38
CA PHE A 2 -16.42 -12.92 -10.01
C PHE A 2 -16.90 -11.46 -9.99
N ASP A 3 -17.62 -11.08 -8.95
CA ASP A 3 -17.98 -9.68 -8.67
C ASP A 3 -17.05 -9.14 -7.58
N PRO A 4 -16.34 -8.02 -7.82
CA PRO A 4 -15.35 -7.51 -6.88
C PRO A 4 -15.97 -6.95 -5.59
N VAL A 5 -17.18 -6.38 -5.65
CA VAL A 5 -17.86 -5.82 -4.48
C VAL A 5 -18.42 -6.94 -3.62
N LYS A 6 -19.03 -7.95 -4.24
CA LYS A 6 -19.49 -9.16 -3.54
C LYS A 6 -18.34 -9.88 -2.85
N TYR A 7 -17.24 -10.14 -3.58
CA TYR A 7 -16.06 -10.79 -3.02
C TYR A 7 -15.46 -10.00 -1.83
N ALA A 8 -15.50 -8.66 -1.88
CA ALA A 8 -15.00 -7.81 -0.80
C ALA A 8 -15.81 -7.92 0.51
N GLN A 9 -17.08 -8.33 0.43
CA GLN A 9 -17.99 -8.44 1.56
C GLN A 9 -18.10 -9.86 2.13
N GLU A 10 -17.80 -10.88 1.33
CA GLU A 10 -17.84 -12.26 1.78
C GLU A 10 -16.80 -12.52 2.89
N PRO A 11 -16.93 -13.60 3.68
CA PRO A 11 -15.85 -14.05 4.55
C PRO A 11 -14.57 -14.38 3.76
N THR A 12 -13.46 -14.55 4.46
CA THR A 12 -12.24 -15.06 3.81
C THR A 12 -12.36 -16.56 3.63
N ASP A 13 -12.22 -17.03 2.39
CA ASP A 13 -12.21 -18.44 2.03
C ASP A 13 -10.99 -18.71 1.14
N SER A 14 -10.10 -19.61 1.57
CA SER A 14 -8.85 -19.90 0.87
C SER A 14 -9.07 -20.58 -0.48
N LYS A 15 -10.12 -21.40 -0.62
CA LYS A 15 -10.49 -22.04 -1.88
C LYS A 15 -11.01 -21.00 -2.86
N GLN A 16 -11.92 -20.14 -2.39
CA GLN A 16 -12.45 -19.04 -3.19
C GLN A 16 -11.34 -18.08 -3.63
N ASP A 17 -10.43 -17.71 -2.72
CA ASP A 17 -9.28 -16.85 -3.01
C ASP A 17 -8.40 -17.46 -4.13
N ASN A 18 -8.17 -18.77 -4.09
CA ASN A 18 -7.34 -19.45 -5.09
C ASN A 18 -8.04 -19.57 -6.45
N GLU A 19 -9.35 -19.83 -6.48
CA GLU A 19 -10.14 -19.83 -7.71
C GLU A 19 -10.21 -18.43 -8.34
N LEU A 20 -10.41 -17.41 -7.51
CA LEU A 20 -10.39 -16.02 -7.94
C LEU A 20 -9.04 -15.66 -8.58
N LEU A 21 -7.93 -16.04 -7.94
CA LEU A 21 -6.60 -15.73 -8.48
C LEU A 21 -6.32 -16.41 -9.81
N LYS A 22 -6.72 -17.68 -9.97
CA LYS A 22 -6.62 -18.38 -11.26
C LYS A 22 -7.36 -17.62 -12.37
N TRP A 23 -8.55 -17.12 -12.06
CA TRP A 23 -9.32 -16.32 -13.00
C TRP A 23 -8.69 -14.94 -13.26
N ILE A 24 -8.25 -14.23 -12.23
CA ILE A 24 -7.59 -12.91 -12.33
C ILE A 24 -6.31 -12.98 -13.20
N HIS A 25 -5.54 -14.06 -13.09
CA HIS A 25 -4.31 -14.23 -13.88
C HIS A 25 -4.57 -14.44 -15.39
N GLN A 26 -5.80 -14.79 -15.78
CA GLN A 26 -6.21 -14.90 -17.20
C GLN A 26 -6.60 -13.55 -17.81
N LEU A 27 -6.82 -12.52 -16.98
CA LEU A 27 -7.18 -11.19 -17.44
C LEU A 27 -5.94 -10.43 -17.93
N ASP A 28 -6.13 -9.54 -18.90
CA ASP A 28 -5.13 -8.52 -19.21
C ASP A 28 -4.93 -7.56 -18.03
N ASP A 29 -3.84 -6.80 -18.07
CA ASP A 29 -3.40 -6.04 -16.92
C ASP A 29 -4.40 -4.96 -16.47
N VAL A 30 -5.16 -4.37 -17.39
CA VAL A 30 -6.11 -3.30 -17.07
C VAL A 30 -7.34 -3.88 -16.38
N HIS A 31 -7.91 -4.98 -16.90
CA HIS A 31 -9.04 -5.64 -16.26
C HIS A 31 -8.66 -6.25 -14.91
N LYS A 32 -7.46 -6.83 -14.84
CA LYS A 32 -6.86 -7.33 -13.59
C LYS A 32 -6.74 -6.23 -12.54
N PHE A 33 -6.13 -5.10 -12.89
CA PHE A 33 -6.01 -3.96 -11.99
C PHE A 33 -7.37 -3.41 -11.59
N THR A 34 -8.29 -3.23 -12.54
CA THR A 34 -9.64 -2.72 -12.29
C THR A 34 -10.38 -3.58 -11.27
N PHE A 35 -10.26 -4.91 -11.37
CA PHE A 35 -10.86 -5.82 -10.41
C PHE A 35 -10.27 -5.60 -9.01
N VAL A 36 -8.95 -5.64 -8.88
CA VAL A 36 -8.25 -5.44 -7.59
C VAL A 36 -8.59 -4.08 -6.99
N TRP A 37 -8.63 -3.03 -7.82
CA TRP A 37 -8.96 -1.66 -7.42
C TRP A 37 -10.37 -1.55 -6.84
N ARG A 38 -11.35 -2.22 -7.47
CA ARG A 38 -12.73 -2.26 -6.95
C ARG A 38 -12.81 -2.99 -5.61
N VAL A 39 -12.06 -4.07 -5.43
CA VAL A 39 -11.95 -4.76 -4.12
C VAL A 39 -11.32 -3.84 -3.08
N LEU A 40 -10.22 -3.15 -3.41
CA LEU A 40 -9.54 -2.19 -2.52
C LEU A 40 -10.45 -1.07 -2.04
N ASN A 41 -11.27 -0.51 -2.93
CA ASN A 41 -12.20 0.56 -2.57
C ASN A 41 -13.36 0.08 -1.68
N ALA A 42 -13.76 -1.19 -1.81
CA ALA A 42 -14.83 -1.77 -0.98
C ALA A 42 -14.30 -2.29 0.37
N ASN A 43 -13.09 -2.87 0.39
CA ASN A 43 -12.46 -3.44 1.56
C ASN A 43 -10.93 -3.41 1.40
N ALA A 44 -10.28 -2.43 2.03
CA ALA A 44 -8.84 -2.21 1.88
C ALA A 44 -8.00 -3.43 2.29
N TRP A 45 -8.36 -4.11 3.38
CA TRP A 45 -7.62 -5.29 3.85
C TRP A 45 -7.67 -6.43 2.84
N LYS A 46 -8.87 -6.80 2.36
CA LYS A 46 -9.02 -7.84 1.31
C LYS A 46 -8.34 -7.43 0.01
N GLY A 47 -8.49 -6.17 -0.40
CA GLY A 47 -7.87 -5.65 -1.61
C GLY A 47 -6.35 -5.69 -1.55
N CYS A 48 -5.74 -5.33 -0.42
CA CYS A 48 -4.28 -5.40 -0.22
C CYS A 48 -3.78 -6.85 -0.29
N ARG A 49 -4.46 -7.80 0.36
CA ARG A 49 -4.15 -9.23 0.24
C ARG A 49 -4.24 -9.72 -1.20
N LEU A 50 -5.25 -9.26 -1.95
CA LEU A 50 -5.44 -9.64 -3.33
C LEU A 50 -4.36 -9.03 -4.23
N ALA A 51 -4.06 -7.74 -4.08
CA ALA A 51 -3.02 -7.04 -4.83
C ALA A 51 -1.65 -7.73 -4.72
N LYS A 52 -1.26 -8.12 -3.50
CA LYS A 52 -0.04 -8.88 -3.21
C LYS A 52 0.11 -10.15 -4.04
N ARG A 53 -1.00 -10.81 -4.36
CA ARG A 53 -1.04 -12.13 -5.04
C ARG A 53 -1.39 -12.04 -6.53
N SER A 54 -1.84 -10.88 -7.00
CA SER A 54 -2.39 -10.72 -8.36
C SER A 54 -1.33 -10.52 -9.44
N GLN A 55 -0.05 -10.36 -9.08
CA GLN A 55 1.03 -10.10 -10.05
C GLN A 55 0.74 -8.89 -10.94
N LEU A 56 0.34 -7.78 -10.32
CA LEU A 56 0.10 -6.52 -11.03
C LEU A 56 1.41 -5.95 -11.57
N LYS A 57 1.33 -5.23 -12.70
CA LYS A 57 2.46 -4.45 -13.22
C LYS A 57 2.90 -3.38 -12.21
N PRO A 58 4.19 -3.01 -12.17
CA PRO A 58 4.70 -2.00 -11.25
C PRO A 58 3.88 -0.72 -11.22
N ILE A 59 3.50 -0.16 -12.37
CA ILE A 59 2.70 1.08 -12.45
C ILE A 59 1.40 1.02 -11.63
N PHE A 60 0.74 -0.13 -11.58
CA PHE A 60 -0.49 -0.31 -10.80
C PHE A 60 -0.24 -0.44 -9.30
N LEU A 61 0.91 -1.03 -8.93
CA LEU A 61 1.32 -1.12 -7.53
C LEU A 61 1.70 0.26 -6.99
N GLU A 62 2.26 1.15 -7.82
CA GLU A 62 2.53 2.54 -7.44
C GLU A 62 1.22 3.27 -7.10
N VAL A 63 0.22 3.19 -7.99
CA VAL A 63 -1.11 3.78 -7.77
C VAL A 63 -1.77 3.25 -6.48
N ILE A 64 -1.58 1.96 -6.17
CA ILE A 64 -2.07 1.36 -4.92
C ILE A 64 -1.37 1.98 -3.71
N LEU A 65 -0.04 2.12 -3.75
CA LEU A 65 0.72 2.71 -2.63
C LEU A 65 0.35 4.18 -2.40
N GLU A 66 0.24 4.96 -3.47
CA GLU A 66 -0.15 6.37 -3.41
C GLU A 66 -1.53 6.55 -2.77
N LYS A 67 -2.50 5.71 -3.15
CA LYS A 67 -3.81 5.69 -2.47
C LYS A 67 -3.67 5.34 -0.99
N GLY A 68 -2.84 4.35 -0.66
CA GLY A 68 -2.56 3.97 0.72
C GLY A 68 -2.02 5.14 1.54
N LEU A 69 -1.07 5.92 1.01
CA LEU A 69 -0.48 7.07 1.69
C LEU A 69 -1.53 8.16 2.00
N ILE A 70 -2.51 8.36 1.12
CA ILE A 70 -3.53 9.40 1.31
C ILE A 70 -4.63 8.95 2.28
N TYR A 71 -5.12 7.71 2.15
CA TYR A 71 -6.39 7.30 2.77
C TYR A 71 -6.25 6.30 3.93
N SER A 72 -5.07 5.73 4.16
CA SER A 72 -4.90 4.80 5.27
C SER A 72 -4.87 5.50 6.63
N ASP A 73 -5.29 4.78 7.65
CA ASP A 73 -4.99 5.10 9.04
C ASP A 73 -3.62 4.53 9.46
N ALA A 74 -3.24 4.78 10.71
CA ALA A 74 -1.95 4.33 11.24
C ALA A 74 -1.78 2.80 11.23
N SER A 75 -2.88 2.03 11.30
CA SER A 75 -2.83 0.57 11.33
C SER A 75 -2.83 -0.04 9.93
N SER A 76 -3.60 0.54 9.02
CA SER A 76 -3.84 0.00 7.69
C SER A 76 -2.73 0.34 6.70
N ILE A 77 -1.96 1.43 6.89
CA ILE A 77 -0.81 1.78 6.02
C ILE A 77 0.16 0.61 5.83
N ARG A 78 0.34 -0.20 6.89
CA ARG A 78 1.14 -1.41 6.87
C ARG A 78 0.69 -2.36 5.76
N TRP A 79 -0.61 -2.58 5.60
CA TRP A 79 -1.16 -3.49 4.60
C TRP A 79 -0.90 -2.99 3.18
N TRP A 80 -0.98 -1.68 2.96
CA TRP A 80 -0.69 -1.06 1.67
C TRP A 80 0.78 -1.22 1.28
N ILE A 81 1.71 -0.97 2.21
CA ILE A 81 3.14 -1.17 1.99
C ILE A 81 3.43 -2.65 1.70
N GLU A 82 2.92 -3.56 2.53
CA GLU A 82 3.15 -5.00 2.36
C GLU A 82 2.60 -5.53 1.03
N ALA A 83 1.47 -4.99 0.57
CA ALA A 83 0.84 -5.41 -0.69
C ALA A 83 1.72 -5.13 -1.92
N VAL A 84 2.51 -4.05 -1.88
CA VAL A 84 3.25 -3.57 -3.06
C VAL A 84 4.74 -3.91 -3.00
N ILE A 85 5.30 -4.09 -1.80
CA ILE A 85 6.77 -4.19 -1.61
C ILE A 85 7.38 -5.39 -2.33
N HIS A 86 6.64 -6.50 -2.45
CA HIS A 86 7.11 -7.68 -3.18
C HIS A 86 7.15 -7.49 -4.70
N GLY A 87 6.28 -6.63 -5.26
CA GLY A 87 6.23 -6.38 -6.70
C GLY A 87 7.02 -5.15 -7.15
N LEU A 88 7.23 -4.17 -6.26
CA LEU A 88 8.00 -2.96 -6.53
C LEU A 88 9.45 -3.05 -6.05
N GLY A 89 9.71 -3.80 -4.98
CA GLY A 89 10.97 -3.80 -4.25
C GLY A 89 11.09 -2.63 -3.27
N HIS A 90 11.88 -2.84 -2.21
CA HIS A 90 12.11 -1.89 -1.13
C HIS A 90 12.52 -0.50 -1.63
N ARG A 91 13.52 -0.42 -2.52
CA ARG A 91 14.01 0.84 -3.07
C ARG A 91 12.90 1.71 -3.67
N ARG A 92 12.05 1.12 -4.51
CA ARG A 92 11.00 1.84 -5.23
C ARG A 92 9.89 2.29 -4.29
N VAL A 93 9.50 1.43 -3.33
CA VAL A 93 8.57 1.80 -2.27
C VAL A 93 9.09 2.99 -1.46
N LEU A 94 10.35 2.97 -1.04
CA LEU A 94 10.95 4.07 -0.29
C LEU A 94 10.95 5.38 -1.10
N ASN A 95 11.32 5.33 -2.37
CA ASN A 95 11.30 6.50 -3.25
C ASN A 95 9.90 7.12 -3.39
N ILE A 96 8.86 6.30 -3.50
CA ILE A 96 7.47 6.78 -3.57
C ILE A 96 7.08 7.46 -2.25
N ILE A 97 7.41 6.86 -1.10
CA ILE A 97 7.12 7.45 0.21
C ILE A 97 7.86 8.78 0.38
N LYS A 98 9.15 8.84 0.01
CA LYS A 98 9.95 10.07 0.01
C LYS A 98 9.31 11.17 -0.84
N ALA A 99 8.87 10.84 -2.05
CA ALA A 99 8.21 11.78 -2.95
C ALA A 99 6.89 12.36 -2.40
N HIS A 100 6.27 11.70 -1.42
CA HIS A 100 5.02 12.11 -0.79
C HIS A 100 5.20 12.90 0.50
N ILE A 101 6.44 13.23 0.90
CA ILE A 101 6.72 13.95 2.15
C ILE A 101 5.91 15.26 2.28
N ASP A 102 5.68 15.95 1.15
CA ASP A 102 4.91 17.20 1.11
C ASP A 102 3.47 17.03 0.63
N ILE A 103 3.17 15.93 -0.07
CA ILE A 103 1.86 15.67 -0.66
C ILE A 103 0.93 15.06 0.38
N ALA A 104 1.45 14.12 1.17
CA ALA A 104 0.71 13.37 2.17
C ALA A 104 1.56 13.19 3.45
N PRO A 105 1.92 14.29 4.16
CA PRO A 105 2.80 14.24 5.33
C PRO A 105 2.25 13.31 6.43
N LEU A 106 0.93 13.25 6.60
CA LEU A 106 0.30 12.34 7.54
C LEU A 106 0.51 10.87 7.15
N GLY A 107 0.42 10.57 5.85
CA GLY A 107 0.67 9.25 5.29
C GLY A 107 2.12 8.81 5.46
N VAL A 108 3.05 9.73 5.18
CA VAL A 108 4.49 9.49 5.36
C VAL A 108 4.82 9.29 6.83
N HIS A 109 4.31 10.12 7.74
CA HIS A 109 4.47 9.94 9.18
C HIS A 109 3.98 8.55 9.64
N LYS A 110 2.79 8.13 9.20
CA LYS A 110 2.26 6.79 9.49
C LYS A 110 3.13 5.69 8.89
N ALA A 111 3.67 5.88 7.69
CA ALA A 111 4.55 4.92 7.02
C ALA A 111 5.89 4.78 7.75
N LEU A 112 6.50 5.89 8.19
CA LEU A 112 7.76 5.93 8.94
C LEU A 112 7.73 5.01 10.18
N TYR A 113 6.59 4.96 10.88
CA TYR A 113 6.41 4.03 12.00
C TYR A 113 6.59 2.55 11.61
N TRP A 114 6.19 2.15 10.40
CA TRP A 114 6.24 0.76 9.94
C TRP A 114 7.48 0.43 9.10
N LEU A 115 8.14 1.43 8.50
CA LEU A 115 9.29 1.21 7.62
C LEU A 115 10.42 0.39 8.29
N PRO A 116 10.82 0.63 9.56
CA PRO A 116 11.84 -0.19 10.22
C PRO A 116 11.52 -1.70 10.19
N MET A 117 10.24 -2.08 10.33
CA MET A 117 9.82 -3.47 10.28
C MET A 117 10.01 -4.12 8.90
N PHE A 118 9.82 -3.36 7.82
CA PHE A 118 9.98 -3.87 6.46
C PHE A 118 11.45 -3.85 6.00
N TYR A 119 12.29 -3.00 6.59
CA TYR A 119 13.65 -2.75 6.12
C TYR A 119 14.75 -3.34 7.01
N ASN A 120 14.42 -3.92 8.17
CA ASN A 120 15.38 -4.50 9.13
C ASN A 120 16.35 -5.55 8.54
N ASN A 121 15.89 -6.31 7.54
CA ASN A 121 16.68 -7.36 6.89
C ASN A 121 17.23 -6.92 5.52
N GLN A 122 17.13 -5.63 5.18
CA GLN A 122 17.67 -5.07 3.94
C GLN A 122 19.10 -4.58 4.14
N SER A 123 19.75 -4.13 3.06
CA SER A 123 21.11 -3.58 3.12
C SER A 123 21.19 -2.40 4.10
N GLU A 124 22.37 -2.22 4.69
CA GLU A 124 22.64 -1.08 5.58
C GLU A 124 22.36 0.26 4.89
N GLU A 125 22.62 0.36 3.59
CA GLU A 125 22.28 1.51 2.76
C GLU A 125 20.77 1.85 2.82
N LEU A 126 19.90 0.86 2.61
CA LEU A 126 18.45 1.06 2.66
C LEU A 126 17.97 1.38 4.08
N GLN A 127 18.59 0.78 5.11
CA GLN A 127 18.28 1.09 6.51
C GLN A 127 18.70 2.53 6.89
N ASN A 128 19.86 2.98 6.40
CA ASN A 128 20.32 4.36 6.55
C ASN A 128 19.36 5.33 5.87
N GLU A 129 18.85 4.99 4.69
CA GLU A 129 17.91 5.85 3.98
C GLU A 129 16.54 5.98 4.65
N VAL A 130 16.06 4.95 5.35
CA VAL A 130 14.86 5.06 6.18
C VAL A 130 15.10 6.04 7.32
N ARG A 131 16.26 5.94 8.00
CA ARG A 131 16.65 6.87 9.07
C ARG A 131 16.80 8.31 8.56
N SER A 132 17.41 8.49 7.39
CA SER A 132 17.53 9.82 6.77
C SER A 132 16.17 10.43 6.44
N LEU A 133 15.20 9.63 5.97
CA LEU A 133 13.84 10.11 5.73
C LEU A 133 13.13 10.50 7.03
N GLU A 134 13.34 9.75 8.11
CA GLU A 134 12.80 10.08 9.43
C GLU A 134 13.34 11.44 9.92
N VAL A 135 14.66 11.64 9.86
CA VAL A 135 15.30 12.93 10.19
C VAL A 135 14.77 14.05 9.30
N GLU A 136 14.70 13.85 7.99
CA GLU A 136 14.18 14.84 7.04
C GLU A 136 12.73 15.23 7.40
N PHE A 137 11.89 14.24 7.76
CA PHE A 137 10.52 14.50 8.17
C PHE A 137 10.45 15.31 9.47
N GLU A 138 11.26 14.97 10.48
CA GLU A 138 11.32 15.68 11.76
C GLU A 138 11.84 17.11 11.59
N GLU A 139 12.88 17.32 10.79
CA GLU A 139 13.42 18.67 10.50
C GLU A 139 12.38 19.53 9.77
N LYS A 140 11.63 18.93 8.85
CA LYS A 140 10.61 19.64 8.06
C LYS A 140 9.33 19.91 8.86
N TYR A 141 8.98 19.01 9.76
CA TYR A 141 7.76 19.05 10.56
C TYR A 141 8.04 18.84 12.07
N PRO A 142 8.79 19.75 12.74
CA PRO A 142 9.34 19.53 14.09
C PRO A 142 8.28 19.44 15.21
N ASN A 143 7.06 19.88 14.94
CA ASN A 143 5.94 19.81 15.88
C ASN A 143 4.75 19.06 15.26
N TYR A 144 5.01 18.07 14.41
CA TYR A 144 3.95 17.35 13.71
C TYR A 144 3.02 16.64 14.70
N GLN A 145 1.80 17.14 14.83
CA GLN A 145 0.75 16.56 15.65
C GLN A 145 -0.31 15.98 14.70
N PRO A 146 -0.39 14.64 14.53
CA PRO A 146 -1.38 14.04 13.66
C PRO A 146 -2.77 14.25 14.27
N SER A 147 -3.52 15.24 13.77
CA SER A 147 -4.97 15.29 14.00
C SER A 147 -5.57 14.03 13.35
N ARG A 148 -6.46 13.33 14.06
CA ARG A 148 -7.14 12.13 13.53
C ARG A 148 -7.95 12.51 12.28
N SER A 149 -7.33 12.51 11.11
CA SER A 149 -8.02 12.69 9.84
C SER A 149 -7.59 11.57 8.89
N ILE A 150 -8.55 10.70 8.62
CA ILE A 150 -8.65 10.02 7.34
C ILE A 150 -8.96 11.15 6.36
N GLY A 151 -8.25 11.26 5.24
CA GLY A 151 -8.51 12.32 4.26
C GLY A 151 -9.99 12.35 3.89
N THR A 152 -10.71 13.41 4.27
CA THR A 152 -12.10 13.61 3.89
C THR A 152 -12.14 14.09 2.45
N HIS A 153 -12.91 13.40 1.60
CA HIS A 153 -13.19 13.82 0.24
C HIS A 153 -13.83 15.22 0.25
N ALA A 154 -13.25 16.13 -0.54
CA ALA A 154 -13.99 17.20 -1.20
C ALA A 154 -14.59 16.66 -2.50
#